data_AF-A0A2E4YTZ9-F1
#
_entry.id   AF-A0A2E4YTZ9-F1
#
_cell.length_a   1.000
_cell.length_b   1.000
_cell.length_c   1.000
_cell.angle_alpha   90.00
_cell.angle_beta   90.00
_cell.angle_gamma   90.00
#
_symmetry.space_group_name_H-M   'P 1'
#
loop_
_entity.id
_entity.type
_entity.pdbx_description
1 polymer ?
#
loop_
_entity_poly.entity_id
_entity_poly.type
_entity_poly.pdbx_seq_one_letter_code
_entity_poly.pdbx_strand_id
1 'polypeptide(L)'
;KKCFHMGGGNQVVPAQRMKDFVYNKLSESLPDSSYKPGIKSVNLNEVFPDFITSTLKEGFLNFNQKLKGYLTNDAVLHACESRTSSPVRIPRNEFLEHPGVNGLYPCGEGAGYAGGIISAAIDGVKCVVAISEKLVG
;
A
#
# COMPACT_ATOMS: atom_id res chain seq x y z
N LYS A 1 10.32 -8.74 -1.04
CA LYS A 1 11.34 -9.80 -0.79
C LYS A 1 11.61 -10.00 0.71
N LYS A 2 12.03 -8.98 1.46
CA LYS A 2 12.29 -9.10 2.91
C LYS A 2 11.12 -9.69 3.70
N CYS A 3 9.90 -9.19 3.51
CA CYS A 3 8.70 -9.74 4.18
C CYS A 3 8.47 -11.22 3.88
N PHE A 4 8.65 -11.67 2.63
CA PHE A 4 8.53 -13.08 2.26
C PHE A 4 9.51 -13.97 3.03
N HIS A 5 10.77 -13.54 3.17
CA HIS A 5 11.78 -14.30 3.92
C HIS A 5 11.48 -14.31 5.42
N MET A 6 11.12 -13.16 5.99
CA MET A 6 10.79 -13.06 7.42
C MET A 6 9.52 -13.84 7.78
N GLY A 7 8.54 -13.88 6.86
CA GLY A 7 7.35 -14.73 6.96
C GLY A 7 7.64 -16.23 6.84
N GLY A 8 8.83 -16.63 6.37
CA GLY A 8 9.21 -18.04 6.19
C GLY A 8 8.82 -18.63 4.83
N GLY A 9 8.50 -17.79 3.84
CA GLY A 9 8.05 -18.23 2.53
C GLY A 9 6.57 -18.61 2.48
N ASN A 10 6.17 -19.37 1.46
CA ASN A 10 4.80 -19.89 1.30
C ASN A 10 3.68 -18.84 1.35
N GLN A 11 4.00 -17.59 1.00
CA GLN A 11 3.11 -16.43 1.12
C GLN A 11 2.65 -16.10 2.55
N VAL A 12 3.22 -16.74 3.58
CA VAL A 12 2.97 -16.38 4.97
C VAL A 12 3.45 -14.96 5.21
N VAL A 13 2.61 -14.12 5.84
CA VAL A 13 2.96 -12.72 6.09
C VAL A 13 3.58 -12.54 7.47
N PRO A 14 4.66 -11.75 7.59
CA PRO A 14 5.16 -11.31 8.88
C PRO A 14 4.11 -10.45 9.58
N ALA A 15 3.89 -10.74 10.86
CA ALA A 15 2.89 -10.06 11.66
C ALA A 15 3.35 -9.89 13.10
N GLN A 16 2.74 -8.94 13.81
CA GLN A 16 3.02 -8.66 15.22
C GLN A 16 1.79 -8.02 15.86
N ARG A 17 1.54 -8.27 17.15
CA ARG A 17 0.46 -7.57 17.86
C ARG A 17 0.80 -6.09 17.99
N MET A 18 -0.21 -5.23 17.94
CA MET A 18 0.01 -3.79 17.81
C MET A 18 0.75 -3.18 19.02
N LYS A 19 0.38 -3.51 20.28
CA LYS A 19 1.11 -2.96 21.44
C LYS A 19 2.53 -3.50 21.50
N ASP A 20 2.70 -4.78 21.21
CA ASP A 20 4.01 -5.43 21.18
C ASP A 20 4.94 -4.73 20.16
N PHE A 21 4.45 -4.43 18.96
CA PHE A 21 5.17 -3.61 17.98
C PHE A 21 5.57 -2.23 18.54
N VAL A 22 4.62 -1.52 19.15
CA VAL A 22 4.83 -0.17 19.70
C VAL A 22 5.90 -0.16 20.79
N TYR A 23 5.84 -1.13 21.71
CA TYR A 23 6.77 -1.24 22.84
C TYR A 23 7.99 -2.10 22.56
N ASN A 24 8.26 -2.43 21.28
CA ASN A 24 9.42 -3.20 20.85
C ASN A 24 9.55 -4.59 21.53
N LYS A 25 8.41 -5.26 21.76
CA LYS A 25 8.32 -6.63 22.27
C LYS A 25 7.96 -7.58 21.11
N LEU A 26 8.61 -8.74 21.01
CA LEU A 26 8.17 -9.79 20.10
C LEU A 26 6.87 -10.44 20.62
N SER A 27 5.88 -10.64 19.75
CA SER A 27 4.64 -11.32 20.13
C SER A 27 4.87 -12.84 20.28
N GLU A 28 4.52 -13.39 21.44
CA GLU A 28 4.64 -14.83 21.72
C GLU A 28 3.63 -15.66 20.93
N SER A 29 2.45 -15.09 20.65
CA SER A 29 1.38 -15.69 19.86
C SER A 29 0.67 -14.62 19.04
N LEU A 30 -0.04 -15.05 18.00
CA LEU A 30 -0.91 -14.20 17.20
C LEU A 30 -2.33 -14.79 17.23
N PRO A 31 -3.38 -13.94 17.29
CA PRO A 31 -4.76 -14.40 17.13
C PRO A 31 -5.02 -14.85 15.69
N ASP A 32 -6.17 -15.48 15.47
CA ASP A 32 -6.61 -15.88 14.13
C ASP A 32 -6.72 -14.68 13.19
N SER A 33 -6.39 -14.92 11.92
CA SER A 33 -6.39 -13.90 10.88
C SER A 33 -7.21 -14.33 9.67
N SER A 34 -7.86 -13.35 9.03
CA SER A 34 -8.57 -13.57 7.78
C SER A 34 -7.65 -13.90 6.62
N TYR A 35 -6.35 -13.62 6.74
CA TYR A 35 -5.35 -13.91 5.73
C TYR A 35 -5.05 -15.41 5.65
N LYS A 36 -5.63 -16.06 4.63
CA LYS A 36 -5.66 -17.53 4.49
C LYS A 36 -4.30 -18.22 4.40
N PRO A 37 -3.28 -17.67 3.72
CA PRO A 37 -1.95 -18.30 3.70
C PRO A 37 -1.28 -18.38 5.08
N GLY A 38 -1.75 -17.57 6.04
CA GLY A 38 -1.27 -17.58 7.42
C GLY A 38 -0.33 -16.42 7.75
N ILE A 39 -0.10 -16.25 9.04
CA ILE A 39 0.72 -15.18 9.60
C ILE A 39 1.82 -15.77 10.48
N LYS A 40 2.97 -15.09 10.55
CA LYS A 40 4.10 -15.49 11.39
C LYS A 40 4.53 -14.35 12.28
N SER A 41 4.69 -14.63 13.58
CA SER A 41 5.18 -13.65 14.54
C SER A 41 6.63 -13.28 14.22
N VAL A 42 6.88 -12.00 13.98
CA VAL A 42 8.22 -11.45 13.75
C VAL A 42 8.33 -10.06 14.38
N ASN A 43 9.56 -9.58 14.57
CA ASN A 43 9.80 -8.19 14.94
C ASN A 43 9.64 -7.27 13.71
N LEU A 44 8.52 -6.56 13.60
CA LEU A 44 8.28 -5.66 12.46
C LEU A 44 9.20 -4.42 12.46
N ASN A 45 9.82 -4.09 13.60
CA ASN A 45 10.86 -3.05 13.66
C ASN A 45 12.09 -3.42 12.82
N GLU A 46 12.34 -4.71 12.61
CA GLU A 46 13.40 -5.20 11.73
C GLU A 46 12.93 -5.33 10.28
N VAL A 47 11.63 -5.25 9.98
CA VAL A 47 11.09 -5.34 8.61
C VAL A 47 11.29 -4.01 7.88
N PHE A 48 10.85 -2.92 8.48
CA PHE A 48 10.85 -1.60 7.86
C PHE A 48 12.07 -0.75 8.28
N PRO A 49 12.42 0.29 7.51
CA PRO A 49 13.34 1.32 7.97
C PRO A 49 12.82 2.05 9.22
N ASP A 50 13.74 2.55 10.05
CA ASP A 50 13.43 3.19 11.33
C ASP A 50 12.44 4.36 11.22
N PHE A 51 12.52 5.16 10.16
CA PHE A 51 11.61 6.30 9.97
C PHE A 51 10.14 5.86 9.78
N ILE A 52 9.91 4.68 9.20
CA ILE A 52 8.55 4.13 9.03
C ILE A 52 8.06 3.61 10.38
N THR A 53 8.90 2.86 11.10
CA THR A 53 8.49 2.25 12.37
C THR A 53 8.25 3.30 13.44
N SER A 54 9.10 4.32 13.57
CA SER A 54 8.88 5.44 14.49
C SER A 54 7.58 6.18 14.19
N THR A 55 7.34 6.52 12.92
CA THR A 55 6.11 7.21 12.48
C THR A 55 4.87 6.39 12.76
N LEU A 56 4.89 5.07 12.49
CA LEU A 56 3.76 4.18 12.79
C LEU A 56 3.48 4.11 14.29
N LYS A 57 4.52 4.01 15.13
CA LYS A 57 4.37 3.97 16.59
C LYS A 57 3.71 5.24 17.12
N GLU A 58 4.19 6.40 16.69
CA GLU A 58 3.59 7.69 17.03
C GLU A 58 2.14 7.77 16.55
N GLY A 59 1.87 7.33 15.32
CA GLY A 59 0.53 7.24 14.75
C GLY A 59 -0.43 6.42 15.60
N PHE A 60 -0.03 5.22 16.03
CA PHE A 60 -0.87 4.35 16.88
C PHE A 60 -1.10 4.95 18.27
N LEU A 61 -0.09 5.57 18.88
CA LEU A 61 -0.24 6.28 20.16
C LEU A 61 -1.23 7.45 20.03
N ASN A 62 -1.11 8.24 18.96
CA ASN A 62 -2.01 9.35 18.67
C ASN A 62 -3.45 8.88 18.40
N PHE A 63 -3.63 7.78 17.65
CA PHE A 63 -4.95 7.20 17.45
C PHE A 63 -5.58 6.72 18.74
N ASN A 64 -4.81 6.12 19.66
CA ASN A 64 -5.34 5.68 20.94
C ASN A 64 -5.82 6.83 21.84
N GLN A 65 -5.23 8.01 21.72
CA GLN A 65 -5.72 9.21 22.42
C GLN A 65 -7.09 9.66 21.90
N LYS A 66 -7.32 9.53 20.58
CA LYS A 66 -8.58 9.92 19.93
C LYS A 66 -9.66 8.84 20.01
N LEU A 67 -9.24 7.58 19.96
CA LEU A 67 -10.07 6.38 19.92
C LEU A 67 -9.58 5.44 21.00
N LYS A 68 -10.18 5.54 22.19
CA LYS A 68 -9.78 4.72 23.34
C LYS A 68 -9.90 3.24 22.99
N GLY A 69 -8.81 2.50 23.18
CA GLY A 69 -8.75 1.06 22.87
C GLY A 69 -8.19 0.73 21.48
N TYR A 70 -7.87 1.74 20.66
CA TYR A 70 -7.24 1.52 19.36
C TYR A 70 -5.89 0.79 19.49
N LEU A 71 -5.09 1.15 20.51
CA LEU A 71 -3.84 0.47 20.81
C LEU A 71 -4.09 -0.76 21.72
N THR A 72 -4.38 -1.90 21.09
CA THR A 72 -4.69 -3.18 21.75
C THR A 72 -3.82 -4.32 21.21
N ASN A 73 -3.63 -5.37 22.02
CA ASN A 73 -2.99 -6.60 21.57
C ASN A 73 -3.97 -7.58 20.91
N ASP A 74 -5.26 -7.28 20.91
CA ASP A 74 -6.24 -8.01 20.09
C ASP A 74 -6.08 -7.69 18.60
N ALA A 75 -5.44 -6.55 18.29
CA ALA A 75 -5.12 -6.13 16.92
C ALA A 75 -3.76 -6.68 16.48
N VAL A 76 -3.70 -7.10 15.22
CA VAL A 76 -2.49 -7.61 14.57
C VAL A 76 -2.12 -6.71 13.39
N LEU A 77 -0.84 -6.35 13.34
CA LEU A 77 -0.24 -5.66 12.20
C LEU A 77 0.29 -6.71 11.22
N HIS A 78 -0.14 -6.65 9.97
CA HIS A 78 0.43 -7.45 8.87
C HIS A 78 1.41 -6.58 8.06
N ALA A 79 2.56 -7.12 7.69
CA ALA A 79 3.53 -6.42 6.86
C ALA A 79 3.86 -7.17 5.55
N CYS A 80 4.13 -6.48 4.43
CA CYS A 80 4.00 -5.04 4.18
C CYS A 80 2.88 -4.78 3.18
N GLU A 81 2.13 -3.69 3.37
CA GLU A 81 1.31 -3.10 2.32
C GLU A 81 2.21 -2.18 1.48
N SER A 82 2.51 -2.57 0.24
CA SER A 82 3.56 -1.91 -0.58
C SER A 82 3.07 -1.35 -1.90
N ARG A 83 1.78 -1.52 -2.22
CA ARG A 83 1.17 -1.14 -3.50
C ARG A 83 -0.04 -0.26 -3.29
N THR A 84 0.15 0.87 -2.62
CA THR A 84 -0.91 1.86 -2.37
C THR A 84 -1.17 2.76 -3.57
N SER A 85 -0.17 2.94 -4.43
CA SER A 85 -0.25 3.70 -5.68
C SER A 85 0.90 3.27 -6.60
N SER A 86 0.83 3.64 -7.88
CA SER A 86 1.94 3.37 -8.79
C SER A 86 3.22 4.09 -8.33
N PRO A 87 4.38 3.40 -8.31
CA PRO A 87 5.67 4.00 -7.98
C PRO A 87 6.24 4.81 -9.16
N VAL A 88 5.56 4.81 -10.31
CA VAL A 88 6.00 5.50 -11.52
C VAL A 88 4.88 6.39 -12.05
N ARG A 89 5.27 7.44 -12.75
CA ARG A 89 4.37 8.28 -13.51
C ARG A 89 4.84 8.34 -14.95
N ILE A 90 4.04 7.77 -15.85
CA ILE A 90 4.34 7.77 -17.29
C ILE A 90 3.91 9.14 -17.82
N PRO A 91 4.79 9.97 -18.42
CA PRO A 91 4.44 11.34 -18.75
C PRO A 91 3.37 11.41 -19.84
N ARG A 92 2.50 12.41 -19.71
CA ARG A 92 1.50 12.79 -20.72
C ARG A 92 1.45 14.31 -20.85
N ASN A 93 1.18 14.81 -22.04
CA ASN A 93 0.95 16.22 -22.33
C ASN A 93 -0.51 16.62 -22.00
N GLU A 94 -0.87 17.86 -22.34
CA GLU A 94 -2.22 18.42 -22.19
C GLU A 94 -3.31 17.66 -22.98
N PHE A 95 -2.92 16.97 -24.06
CA PHE A 95 -3.79 16.10 -24.87
C PHE A 95 -3.85 14.66 -24.36
N LEU A 96 -3.30 14.39 -23.16
CA LEU A 96 -3.24 13.08 -22.51
C LEU A 96 -2.38 12.04 -23.24
N GLU A 97 -1.57 12.47 -24.21
CA GLU A 97 -0.70 11.62 -25.00
C GLU A 97 0.74 11.69 -24.48
N HIS A 98 1.49 10.60 -24.63
CA HIS A 98 2.91 10.57 -24.29
C HIS A 98 3.70 11.52 -25.21
N PRO A 99 4.53 12.44 -24.67
CA PRO A 99 5.18 13.49 -25.46
C PRO A 99 6.20 12.98 -26.49
N GLY A 100 6.71 11.77 -26.32
CA GLY A 100 7.69 11.15 -27.22
C GLY A 100 7.17 9.93 -28.00
N VAL A 101 5.91 9.53 -27.84
CA VAL A 101 5.36 8.33 -28.49
C VAL A 101 3.95 8.61 -28.95
N ASN A 102 3.80 8.86 -30.25
CA ASN A 102 2.50 9.10 -30.87
C ASN A 102 1.61 7.86 -30.75
N GLY A 103 0.34 8.07 -30.41
CA GLY A 103 -0.68 7.04 -30.21
C GLY A 103 -0.66 6.40 -28.82
N LEU A 104 0.26 6.78 -27.93
CA LEU A 104 0.33 6.23 -26.57
C LEU A 104 -0.37 7.16 -25.57
N TYR A 105 -1.40 6.65 -24.89
CA TYR A 105 -2.19 7.39 -23.88
C TYR A 105 -2.08 6.71 -22.51
N PRO A 106 -1.11 7.11 -21.66
CA PRO A 106 -0.97 6.55 -20.33
C PRO A 106 -2.16 6.96 -19.44
N CYS A 107 -2.88 5.96 -18.92
CA CYS A 107 -4.08 6.19 -18.12
C CYS A 107 -4.17 5.30 -16.87
N GLY A 108 -5.03 5.73 -15.93
CA GLY A 108 -5.35 4.98 -14.72
C GLY A 108 -4.22 4.93 -13.69
N GLU A 109 -4.35 4.01 -12.74
CA GLU A 109 -3.42 3.91 -11.60
C GLU A 109 -2.04 3.47 -12.05
N GLY A 110 -1.94 2.50 -12.97
CA GLY A 110 -0.65 2.00 -13.48
C GLY A 110 0.23 3.11 -14.08
N ALA A 111 -0.38 4.07 -14.79
CA ALA A 111 0.32 5.21 -15.35
C ALA A 111 0.59 6.34 -14.34
N GLY A 112 0.02 6.28 -13.14
CA GLY A 112 0.19 7.27 -12.08
C GLY A 112 -0.79 8.46 -12.14
N TYR A 113 -1.96 8.29 -12.78
CA TYR A 113 -2.98 9.36 -12.91
C TYR A 113 -4.29 9.07 -12.16
N ALA A 114 -4.37 7.94 -11.46
CA ALA A 114 -5.48 7.58 -10.60
C ALA A 114 -4.99 6.81 -9.37
N GLY A 115 -5.89 6.57 -8.41
CA GLY A 115 -5.57 5.86 -7.16
C GLY A 115 -6.76 5.06 -6.61
N GLY A 116 -7.70 4.68 -7.47
CA GLY A 116 -8.88 3.93 -7.11
C GLY A 116 -9.77 3.63 -8.32
N ILE A 117 -10.76 2.75 -8.12
CA ILE A 117 -11.62 2.23 -9.20
C ILE A 117 -12.28 3.38 -10.00
N ILE A 118 -12.93 4.31 -9.29
CA ILE A 118 -13.69 5.39 -9.92
C ILE A 118 -12.75 6.37 -10.64
N SER A 119 -11.65 6.78 -10.00
CA SER A 119 -10.72 7.73 -10.62
C SER A 119 -10.01 7.14 -11.83
N ALA A 120 -9.69 5.83 -11.80
CA ALA A 120 -9.11 5.13 -12.94
C ALA A 120 -10.09 5.05 -14.12
N ALA A 121 -11.37 4.75 -13.85
CA ALA A 121 -12.41 4.73 -14.88
C ALA A 121 -12.59 6.13 -15.53
N ILE A 122 -12.66 7.18 -14.71
CA ILE A 122 -12.79 8.56 -15.20
C ILE A 122 -11.59 8.96 -16.05
N ASP A 123 -10.36 8.64 -15.62
CA ASP A 123 -9.15 8.94 -16.39
C ASP A 123 -9.11 8.17 -17.73
N GLY A 124 -9.59 6.92 -17.74
CA GLY A 124 -9.77 6.14 -18.97
C GLY A 124 -10.75 6.79 -19.95
N VAL A 125 -11.92 7.22 -19.47
CA VAL A 125 -12.90 7.94 -20.31
C VAL A 125 -12.30 9.20 -20.91
N LYS A 126 -11.54 9.99 -20.14
CA LYS A 126 -10.87 11.20 -20.64
C LYS A 126 -9.88 10.87 -21.77
N CYS A 127 -9.10 9.80 -21.62
CA CYS A 127 -8.17 9.38 -22.68
C CYS A 127 -8.91 8.96 -23.95
N VAL A 128 -10.04 8.24 -23.83
CA VAL A 128 -10.87 7.86 -24.99
C VAL A 128 -11.44 9.09 -25.70
N VAL A 129 -11.90 10.10 -24.96
CA VAL A 129 -12.38 11.37 -25.53
C VAL A 129 -11.26 12.08 -26.29
N ALA A 130 -10.06 12.21 -25.70
CA ALA A 130 -8.92 12.84 -26.35
C ALA A 130 -8.46 12.09 -27.61
N ILE A 131 -8.51 10.75 -27.60
CA ILE A 131 -8.25 9.92 -28.79
C ILE A 131 -9.29 10.22 -29.87
N SER A 132 -10.57 10.26 -29.52
CA SER A 132 -11.66 10.53 -30.46
C SER A 132 -11.51 11.91 -31.11
N GLU A 133 -11.17 12.94 -30.33
CA GLU A 133 -10.97 14.30 -30.83
C GLU A 133 -9.80 14.36 -31.82
N LYS A 134 -8.69 13.67 -31.53
CA LYS A 134 -7.51 13.60 -32.42
C LYS A 134 -7.77 12.85 -33.73
N LEU A 135 -8.68 11.88 -33.75
CA LEU A 135 -8.99 11.08 -34.94
C LEU A 135 -9.99 11.76 -35.88
N VAL A 136 -10.87 12.61 -35.34
CA VAL A 136 -11.94 13.28 -36.10
C VAL A 136 -11.55 14.70 -36.54
N GLY A 137 -10.64 15.36 -35.82
CA GLY A 137 -10.06 16.65 -36.20
C GLY A 137 -8.87 16.51 -37.14
#